data_AF-A0A7Y5NCY2-F1
#
_entry.id   AF-A0A7Y5NCY2-F1
#
_cell.length_a   1.000
_cell.length_b   1.000
_cell.length_c   1.000
_cell.angle_alpha   90.00
_cell.angle_beta   90.00
_cell.angle_gamma   90.00
#
_symmetry.space_group_name_H-M   'P 1'
#
loop_
_entity.id
_entity.type
_entity.pdbx_description
1 polymer ?
#
loop_
_entity_poly.entity_id
_entity_poly.type
_entity_poly.pdbx_seq_one_letter_code
_entity_poly.pdbx_strand_id
1 'polypeptide(L)'
;METEHKAEKSEVRAEHGEKGIDTAQETILLAKGVDTLYLHLRPSGIDWQAIYDRADHTEFDQVLVINGMNFVRKKQWVGRHYPLCLQHAQFRFFINRQSAYIKVSSLAFEMYGYEGVVQRLCQVLERLDEKRKTAAWLDLLRVSRVDVYADFVYAGDFNFEQFSTRLRSRGMFQSGKEAEGKTIYFGSRKSDGLFVRLYVKSAEIEVSGKTYLAPAWQEAGHDGHSRVWRLEFEYHKKKIEEVCRQRELIAVEVNALENLWSYGIAALKYVKSPASNGNLSKRPLHPIWKCLHDSLFKEYSITRKRYQRATTAWWQRRIRKSMIAWLATQKSVYEELPVQYVRDFQITPTDFAKARNGQPFAFADWEAEDSIQTERETER
;
A
#
# COMPACT_ATOMS: atom_id res chain seq x y z
N MET A 1 -40.67 -76.73 -18.63
CA MET A 1 -41.47 -75.72 -17.91
C MET A 1 -40.53 -75.04 -16.93
N GLU A 2 -40.22 -73.76 -16.99
CA GLU A 2 -40.62 -72.68 -17.88
C GLU A 2 -39.73 -71.49 -17.51
N THR A 3 -39.03 -70.98 -18.53
CA THR A 3 -38.83 -69.56 -18.86
C THR A 3 -38.03 -68.62 -17.94
N GLU A 4 -36.88 -68.21 -18.50
CA GLU A 4 -36.37 -66.84 -18.67
C GLU A 4 -37.14 -65.69 -18.02
N HIS A 5 -36.42 -64.77 -17.35
CA HIS A 5 -36.33 -63.40 -17.84
C HIS A 5 -35.18 -62.59 -17.22
N LYS A 6 -34.30 -62.11 -18.10
CA LYS A 6 -33.42 -60.95 -17.93
C LYS A 6 -34.26 -59.67 -17.87
N ALA A 7 -33.89 -58.76 -16.97
CA ALA A 7 -34.05 -57.30 -17.09
C ALA A 7 -33.00 -56.70 -16.13
N GLU A 8 -31.85 -56.19 -16.55
CA GLU A 8 -31.65 -54.97 -17.34
C GLU A 8 -32.52 -53.79 -16.86
N LYS A 9 -32.06 -53.14 -15.78
CA LYS A 9 -32.32 -51.73 -15.52
C LYS A 9 -31.00 -51.00 -15.34
N SER A 10 -30.55 -50.44 -16.45
CA SER A 10 -29.67 -49.29 -16.51
C SER A 10 -30.34 -48.08 -15.88
N GLU A 11 -29.83 -47.59 -14.75
CA GLU A 11 -30.12 -46.24 -14.26
C GLU A 11 -28.84 -45.40 -14.27
N VAL A 12 -28.65 -44.77 -15.43
CA VAL A 12 -28.34 -43.34 -15.59
C VAL A 12 -27.49 -42.72 -14.46
N ARG A 13 -26.18 -42.86 -14.61
CA ARG A 13 -25.22 -41.76 -14.75
C ARG A 13 -25.73 -40.38 -14.29
N ALA A 14 -25.55 -40.07 -13.01
CA ALA A 14 -25.42 -38.70 -12.53
C ALA A 14 -23.98 -38.49 -12.04
N GLU A 15 -23.03 -38.58 -12.97
CA GLU A 15 -21.75 -37.90 -12.81
C GLU A 15 -22.07 -36.40 -12.75
N HIS A 16 -22.24 -35.86 -11.53
CA HIS A 16 -22.04 -34.43 -11.28
C HIS A 16 -20.55 -34.16 -11.46
N GLY A 17 -20.12 -34.18 -12.73
CA GLY A 17 -18.95 -33.47 -13.16
C GLY A 17 -19.26 -32.00 -12.95
N GLU A 18 -18.86 -31.47 -11.80
CA GLU A 18 -18.44 -30.08 -11.73
C GLU A 18 -17.35 -29.92 -12.78
N LYS A 19 -17.78 -29.57 -14.00
CA LYS A 19 -16.92 -29.00 -15.02
C LYS A 19 -16.38 -27.74 -14.37
N GLY A 20 -15.19 -27.88 -13.77
CA GLY A 20 -14.39 -26.76 -13.33
C GLY A 20 -14.31 -25.80 -14.49
N ILE A 21 -14.98 -24.66 -14.32
CA ILE A 21 -14.83 -23.51 -15.20
C ILE A 21 -13.39 -23.06 -14.95
N ASP A 22 -12.45 -23.61 -15.71
CA ASP A 22 -11.11 -23.05 -15.88
C ASP A 22 -11.27 -21.83 -16.81
N THR A 23 -12.12 -20.87 -16.41
CA THR A 23 -11.97 -19.49 -16.85
C THR A 23 -10.62 -19.09 -16.35
N ALA A 24 -9.66 -18.97 -17.28
CA ALA A 24 -8.37 -18.35 -17.02
C ALA A 24 -8.66 -17.02 -16.31
N GLN A 25 -8.57 -17.02 -14.99
CA GLN A 25 -8.84 -15.83 -14.19
C GLN A 25 -7.77 -14.84 -14.57
N GLU A 26 -8.16 -13.80 -15.31
CA GLU A 26 -7.26 -12.73 -15.73
C GLU A 26 -6.66 -12.11 -14.47
N THR A 27 -5.41 -12.46 -14.24
CA THR A 27 -4.57 -11.82 -13.24
C THR A 27 -3.93 -10.63 -13.93
N ILE A 28 -4.20 -9.44 -13.41
CA ILE A 28 -3.57 -8.22 -13.91
C ILE A 28 -2.61 -7.75 -12.82
N LEU A 29 -1.31 -7.73 -13.13
CA LEU A 29 -0.33 -7.07 -12.29
C LEU A 29 -0.39 -5.57 -12.54
N LEU A 30 -0.71 -4.80 -11.50
CA LEU A 30 -0.96 -3.36 -11.61
C LEU A 30 0.27 -2.53 -11.27
N ALA A 31 0.98 -2.88 -10.19
CA ALA A 31 2.15 -2.15 -9.76
C ALA A 31 3.12 -3.05 -8.99
N LYS A 32 4.41 -2.69 -9.02
CA LYS A 32 5.43 -3.19 -8.11
C LYS A 32 6.34 -2.04 -7.69
N GLY A 33 6.91 -2.10 -6.49
CA GLY A 33 7.83 -1.05 -6.05
C GLY A 33 8.17 -1.13 -4.57
N VAL A 34 8.66 0.00 -4.05
CA VAL A 34 8.98 0.17 -2.63
C VAL A 34 7.84 0.92 -1.94
N ASP A 35 7.20 0.30 -0.94
CA ASP A 35 6.14 0.96 -0.17
C ASP A 35 6.72 1.84 0.94
N THR A 36 7.81 1.43 1.56
CA THR A 36 8.45 2.21 2.63
C THR A 36 9.93 1.88 2.70
N LEU A 37 10.76 2.90 2.95
CA LEU A 37 12.18 2.75 3.23
C LEU A 37 12.53 3.43 4.55
N TYR A 38 13.33 2.75 5.34
CA TYR A 38 13.89 3.29 6.56
C TYR A 38 15.41 3.20 6.54
N LEU A 39 16.04 4.30 6.95
CA LEU A 39 17.47 4.50 6.91
C LEU A 39 17.96 4.95 8.28
N HIS A 40 19.08 4.41 8.71
CA HIS A 40 19.86 4.95 9.81
C HIS A 40 21.00 5.75 9.23
N LEU A 41 21.06 7.04 9.55
CA LEU A 41 22.17 7.89 9.15
C LEU A 41 23.29 7.78 10.19
N ARG A 42 24.47 7.33 9.76
CA ARG A 42 25.69 7.33 10.57
C ARG A 42 26.08 8.77 10.98
N PRO A 43 26.93 8.93 12.01
CA PRO A 43 27.48 10.24 12.37
C PRO A 43 28.01 10.96 11.14
N SER A 44 27.44 12.13 10.85
CA SER A 44 27.47 12.74 9.52
C SER A 44 28.09 14.13 9.49
N GLY A 45 28.42 14.73 10.63
CA GLY A 45 28.80 16.15 10.72
C GLY A 45 27.61 17.09 10.89
N ILE A 46 26.38 16.63 10.62
CA ILE A 46 25.15 17.33 11.00
C ILE A 46 25.11 17.46 12.53
N ASP A 47 24.91 18.69 13.01
CA ASP A 47 24.74 18.99 14.42
C ASP A 47 23.32 18.67 14.89
N TRP A 48 23.07 17.37 15.09
CA TRP A 48 21.78 16.87 15.57
C TRP A 48 21.43 17.41 16.96
N GLN A 49 22.42 17.73 17.79
CA GLN A 49 22.21 18.33 19.10
C GLN A 49 21.62 19.73 18.96
N ALA A 50 22.23 20.60 18.14
CA ALA A 50 21.72 21.94 17.90
C ALA A 50 20.31 21.92 17.26
N ILE A 51 20.05 21.00 16.33
CA ILE A 51 18.71 20.83 15.76
C ILE A 51 17.71 20.38 16.84
N TYR A 52 18.12 19.45 17.70
CA TYR A 52 17.28 18.93 18.77
C TYR A 52 16.93 20.02 19.80
N ASP A 53 17.91 20.81 20.23
CA ASP A 53 17.71 21.84 21.26
C ASP A 53 16.94 23.05 20.74
N ARG A 54 16.96 23.31 19.42
CA ARG A 54 16.13 24.33 18.77
C ARG A 54 14.66 23.93 18.65
N ALA A 55 14.35 22.64 18.75
CA ALA A 55 12.98 22.17 18.64
C ALA A 55 12.24 22.37 19.96
N ASP A 56 11.28 23.29 19.98
CA ASP A 56 10.44 23.51 21.15
C ASP A 56 9.47 22.32 21.34
N HIS A 57 9.33 21.86 22.59
CA HIS A 57 8.46 20.75 22.96
C HIS A 57 7.04 21.26 23.25
N THR A 58 6.45 21.95 22.28
CA THR A 58 5.10 22.51 22.39
C THR A 58 4.01 21.45 22.23
N GLU A 59 2.77 21.83 22.55
CA GLU A 59 1.58 21.00 22.36
C GLU A 59 1.02 20.99 20.92
N PHE A 60 1.72 21.57 19.93
CA PHE A 60 1.24 21.64 18.55
C PHE A 60 2.35 21.26 17.55
N ASP A 61 1.94 20.98 16.31
CA ASP A 61 2.89 20.84 15.21
C ASP A 61 3.53 22.23 14.96
N GLN A 62 4.86 22.28 14.84
CA GLN A 62 5.61 23.53 14.70
C GLN A 62 6.44 23.52 13.41
N VAL A 63 6.49 24.64 12.70
CA VAL A 63 7.43 24.81 11.58
C VAL A 63 8.77 25.32 12.12
N LEU A 64 9.83 24.57 11.85
CA LEU A 64 11.21 24.91 12.14
C LEU A 64 11.94 25.20 10.83
N VAL A 65 12.60 26.35 10.74
CA VAL A 65 13.44 26.71 9.60
C VAL A 65 14.89 26.33 9.91
N ILE A 66 15.42 25.36 9.18
CA ILE A 66 16.80 24.87 9.33
C ILE A 66 17.48 25.04 7.97
N ASN A 67 18.51 25.89 7.91
CA ASN A 67 19.26 26.21 6.68
C ASN A 67 18.34 26.53 5.49
N GLY A 68 17.35 27.39 5.73
CA GLY A 68 16.36 27.81 4.72
C GLY A 68 15.32 26.74 4.32
N MET A 69 15.32 25.56 4.95
CA MET A 69 14.32 24.51 4.73
C MET A 69 13.28 24.49 5.85
N ASN A 70 12.01 24.34 5.45
CA ASN A 70 10.90 24.20 6.39
C ASN A 70 10.74 22.74 6.79
N PHE A 71 10.86 22.47 8.09
CA PHE A 71 10.54 21.19 8.71
C PHE A 71 9.31 21.35 9.60
N VAL A 72 8.40 20.39 9.55
CA VAL A 72 7.27 20.32 10.48
C VAL A 72 7.61 19.34 11.59
N ARG A 73 7.80 19.85 12.80
CA ARG A 73 7.93 19.05 14.02
C ARG A 73 6.59 18.42 14.36
N LYS A 74 6.55 17.09 14.50
CA LYS A 74 5.33 16.31 14.73
C LYS A 74 5.10 16.10 16.23
N LYS A 75 4.06 16.73 16.78
CA LYS A 75 3.71 16.64 18.22
C LYS A 75 3.37 15.21 18.65
N GLN A 76 2.62 14.49 17.81
CA GLN A 76 2.10 13.16 18.13
C GLN A 76 3.19 12.08 18.28
N TRP A 77 4.44 12.39 17.97
CA TRP A 77 5.53 11.44 18.09
C TRP A 77 6.14 11.46 19.49
N VAL A 78 6.11 10.31 20.15
CA VAL A 78 6.73 10.09 21.47
C VAL A 78 7.65 8.87 21.39
N GLY A 79 8.77 9.01 20.69
CA GLY A 79 9.76 7.94 20.53
C GLY A 79 10.77 7.91 21.67
N ARG A 80 10.93 6.77 22.35
CA ARG A 80 11.91 6.62 23.45
C ARG A 80 13.36 6.92 23.03
N HIS A 81 13.78 6.39 21.87
CA HIS A 81 15.18 6.49 21.41
C HIS A 81 15.43 7.65 20.45
N TYR A 82 14.38 8.13 19.80
CA TYR A 82 14.38 9.27 18.89
C TYR A 82 13.19 10.14 19.27
N PRO A 83 13.35 11.05 20.26
CA PRO A 83 12.22 11.79 20.82
C PRO A 83 11.67 12.87 19.90
N LEU A 84 12.48 13.38 18.97
CA LEU A 84 12.06 14.39 18.02
C LEU A 84 11.70 13.75 16.68
N CYS A 85 10.61 14.20 16.06
CA CYS A 85 10.25 13.83 14.68
C CYS A 85 10.03 15.10 13.86
N LEU A 86 10.86 15.29 12.85
CA LEU A 86 10.76 16.37 11.88
C LEU A 86 10.32 15.82 10.53
N GLN A 87 9.34 16.45 9.89
CA GLN A 87 8.89 16.09 8.56
C GLN A 87 9.28 17.18 7.56
N HIS A 88 9.95 16.79 6.48
CA HIS A 88 10.20 17.66 5.33
C HIS A 88 9.78 16.92 4.06
N ALA A 89 8.81 17.48 3.34
CA ALA A 89 8.20 16.81 2.19
C ALA A 89 7.78 15.36 2.53
N GLN A 90 8.27 14.37 1.79
CA GLN A 90 7.98 12.95 1.98
C GLN A 90 8.96 12.24 2.94
N PHE A 91 9.86 12.97 3.59
CA PHE A 91 10.85 12.44 4.53
C PHE A 91 10.46 12.75 5.97
N ARG A 92 10.57 11.76 6.84
CA ARG A 92 10.47 11.94 8.30
C ARG A 92 11.80 11.59 8.95
N PHE A 93 12.37 12.55 9.65
CA PHE A 93 13.59 12.45 10.42
C PHE A 93 13.22 12.26 11.88
N PHE A 94 13.45 11.08 12.40
CA PHE A 94 13.41 10.78 13.82
C PHE A 94 14.79 11.04 14.39
N ILE A 95 14.90 12.03 15.25
CA ILE A 95 16.16 12.62 15.68
C ILE A 95 16.34 12.40 17.17
N ASN A 96 17.57 12.04 17.53
CA ASN A 96 18.10 12.23 18.87
C ASN A 96 19.33 13.12 18.78
N ARG A 97 19.96 13.40 19.91
CA ARG A 97 21.11 14.30 20.00
C ARG A 97 22.35 13.88 19.19
N GLN A 98 22.43 12.63 18.75
CA GLN A 98 23.63 12.05 18.13
C GLN A 98 23.43 11.61 16.68
N SER A 99 22.18 11.32 16.28
CA SER A 99 21.89 10.63 15.03
C SER A 99 20.46 10.87 14.57
N ALA A 100 20.20 10.52 13.31
CA ALA A 100 18.88 10.52 12.73
C ALA A 100 18.54 9.16 12.11
N TYR A 101 17.29 8.77 12.31
CA TYR A 101 16.63 7.71 11.58
C TYR A 101 15.64 8.33 10.62
N ILE A 102 15.66 7.91 9.36
CA ILE A 102 14.91 8.55 8.28
C ILE A 102 13.90 7.54 7.76
N LYS A 103 12.62 7.93 7.71
CA LYS A 103 11.58 7.19 7.01
C LYS A 103 11.20 7.94 5.74
N VAL A 104 11.19 7.22 4.64
CA VAL A 104 10.63 7.67 3.36
C VAL A 104 9.24 7.05 3.19
N SER A 105 8.24 7.85 2.82
CA SER A 105 6.89 7.36 2.55
C SER A 105 6.76 6.71 1.18
N SER A 106 5.77 5.83 1.00
CA SER A 106 5.42 5.25 -0.31
C SER A 106 5.22 6.32 -1.36
N LEU A 107 4.52 7.39 -1.01
CA LEU A 107 4.27 8.50 -1.92
C LEU A 107 5.55 9.08 -2.54
N ALA A 108 6.69 9.05 -1.83
CA ALA A 108 7.95 9.51 -2.41
C ALA A 108 8.38 8.62 -3.59
N PHE A 109 8.32 7.30 -3.42
CA PHE A 109 8.67 6.32 -4.43
C PHE A 109 7.72 6.38 -5.61
N GLU A 110 6.41 6.48 -5.33
CA GLU A 110 5.43 6.70 -6.39
C GLU A 110 5.75 7.97 -7.19
N MET A 111 6.08 9.08 -6.54
CA MET A 111 6.28 10.35 -7.26
C MET A 111 7.60 10.46 -8.03
N TYR A 112 8.66 9.79 -7.57
CA TYR A 112 10.02 10.07 -8.03
C TYR A 112 10.80 8.82 -8.45
N GLY A 113 10.24 7.63 -8.24
CA GLY A 113 10.99 6.39 -8.28
C GLY A 113 12.07 6.33 -7.20
N TYR A 114 12.73 5.19 -7.10
CA TYR A 114 13.77 4.93 -6.12
C TYR A 114 14.95 5.90 -6.28
N GLU A 115 15.49 6.01 -7.49
CA GLU A 115 16.65 6.89 -7.78
C GLU A 115 16.33 8.36 -7.48
N GLY A 116 15.15 8.84 -7.88
CA GLY A 116 14.73 10.21 -7.63
C GLY A 116 14.50 10.49 -6.14
N VAL A 117 13.99 9.52 -5.37
CA VAL A 117 13.91 9.61 -3.90
C VAL A 117 15.29 9.74 -3.29
N VAL A 118 16.25 8.90 -3.68
CA VAL A 118 17.62 8.93 -3.16
C VAL A 118 18.28 10.26 -3.46
N GLN A 119 18.20 10.75 -4.71
CA GLN A 119 18.75 12.03 -5.10
C GLN A 119 18.19 13.18 -4.26
N ARG A 120 16.87 13.23 -4.05
CA ARG A 120 16.22 14.25 -3.23
C ARG A 120 16.61 14.16 -1.77
N LEU A 121 16.74 12.95 -1.22
CA LEU A 121 17.21 12.78 0.15
C LEU A 121 18.63 13.32 0.32
N CYS A 122 19.54 13.02 -0.60
CA CYS A 122 20.90 13.56 -0.58
C CYS A 122 20.91 15.09 -0.63
N GLN A 123 20.08 15.71 -1.47
CA GLN A 123 19.94 17.17 -1.53
C GLN A 123 19.47 17.78 -0.20
N VAL A 124 18.55 17.10 0.52
CA VAL A 124 18.12 17.54 1.85
C VAL A 124 19.26 17.43 2.86
N LEU A 125 20.01 16.32 2.83
CA LEU A 125 21.14 16.10 3.74
C LEU A 125 22.29 17.09 3.51
N GLU A 126 22.61 17.40 2.26
CA GLU A 126 23.59 18.44 1.91
C GLU A 126 23.21 19.82 2.45
N ARG A 127 21.93 20.15 2.41
CA ARG A 127 21.46 21.41 2.99
C ARG A 127 21.49 21.41 4.51
N LEU A 128 21.36 20.25 5.16
CA LEU A 128 21.49 20.12 6.61
C LEU A 128 22.95 20.17 7.08
N ASP A 129 23.89 19.73 6.25
CA ASP A 129 25.34 19.83 6.49
C ASP A 129 26.03 20.51 5.30
N GLU A 130 26.04 21.84 5.36
CA GLU A 130 26.62 22.72 4.33
C GLU A 130 28.12 22.43 4.07
N LYS A 131 28.79 21.70 4.97
CA LYS A 131 30.22 21.37 4.86
C LYS A 131 30.47 20.09 4.05
N ARG A 132 29.45 19.26 3.76
CA ARG A 132 29.62 17.94 3.11
C ARG A 132 28.90 17.83 1.76
N LYS A 133 29.61 17.31 0.74
CA LYS A 133 29.10 17.10 -0.63
C LYS A 133 28.43 15.74 -0.86
N THR A 134 27.58 15.65 -1.90
CA THR A 134 26.63 14.58 -2.26
C THR A 134 27.11 13.14 -2.14
N ALA A 135 28.24 12.79 -2.78
CA ALA A 135 28.67 11.40 -2.92
C ALA A 135 28.98 10.71 -1.58
N ALA A 136 29.29 11.49 -0.54
CA ALA A 136 29.60 10.97 0.79
C ALA A 136 28.35 10.49 1.57
N TRP A 137 27.13 10.83 1.15
CA TRP A 137 25.92 10.51 1.91
C TRP A 137 25.49 9.05 1.77
N LEU A 138 25.69 8.44 0.61
CA LEU A 138 25.25 7.07 0.34
C LEU A 138 25.95 6.06 1.26
N ASP A 139 27.24 6.30 1.55
CA ASP A 139 28.02 5.48 2.48
C ASP A 139 27.56 5.64 3.93
N LEU A 140 27.01 6.80 4.29
CA LEU A 140 26.56 7.07 5.66
C LEU A 140 25.15 6.55 5.93
N LEU A 141 24.34 6.35 4.89
CA LEU A 141 22.97 5.86 4.99
C LEU A 141 22.95 4.34 5.00
N ARG A 142 22.42 3.74 6.07
CA ARG A 142 22.24 2.29 6.18
C ARG A 142 20.76 1.93 6.22
N VAL A 143 20.31 1.10 5.28
CA VAL A 143 18.94 0.59 5.25
C VAL A 143 18.69 -0.27 6.49
N SER A 144 17.71 0.11 7.29
CA SER A 144 17.26 -0.65 8.46
C SER A 144 16.01 -1.46 8.17
N ARG A 145 15.16 -0.96 7.27
CA ARG A 145 13.97 -1.63 6.78
C ARG A 145 13.64 -1.18 5.37
N VAL A 146 13.16 -2.10 4.55
CA VAL A 146 12.60 -1.82 3.23
C VAL A 146 11.39 -2.72 3.03
N ASP A 147 10.31 -2.14 2.51
CA ASP A 147 9.08 -2.84 2.21
C ASP A 147 8.92 -2.84 0.68
N VAL A 148 8.98 -4.02 0.06
CA VAL A 148 8.72 -4.17 -1.39
C VAL A 148 7.34 -4.77 -1.60
N TYR A 149 6.62 -4.35 -2.63
CA TYR A 149 5.24 -4.75 -2.83
C TYR A 149 4.89 -5.07 -4.29
N ALA A 150 3.78 -5.77 -4.48
CA ALA A 150 3.06 -5.87 -5.73
C ALA A 150 1.55 -5.66 -5.51
N ASP A 151 0.94 -4.85 -6.35
CA ASP A 151 -0.52 -4.70 -6.48
C ASP A 151 -1.02 -5.48 -7.68
N PHE A 152 -2.12 -6.21 -7.51
CA PHE A 152 -2.68 -7.04 -8.57
C PHE A 152 -4.19 -7.27 -8.39
N VAL A 153 -4.86 -7.55 -9.51
CA VAL A 153 -6.26 -7.99 -9.53
C VAL A 153 -6.31 -9.50 -9.39
N TYR A 154 -7.17 -9.96 -8.48
CA TYR A 154 -7.52 -11.38 -8.34
C TYR A 154 -8.97 -11.48 -7.87
N ALA A 155 -9.81 -12.08 -8.70
CA ALA A 155 -11.24 -12.22 -8.45
C ALA A 155 -11.57 -13.24 -7.34
N GLY A 156 -10.67 -14.20 -7.10
CA GLY A 156 -10.84 -15.18 -6.03
C GLY A 156 -10.46 -14.64 -4.64
N ASP A 157 -10.69 -15.48 -3.64
CA ASP A 157 -10.19 -15.29 -2.29
C ASP A 157 -8.96 -16.18 -2.05
N PHE A 158 -8.06 -15.73 -1.16
CA PHE A 158 -6.93 -16.53 -0.71
C PHE A 158 -7.33 -17.42 0.47
N ASN A 159 -7.22 -18.74 0.28
CA ASN A 159 -7.38 -19.69 1.38
C ASN A 159 -6.04 -19.87 2.11
N PHE A 160 -6.03 -19.60 3.42
CA PHE A 160 -4.86 -19.74 4.27
C PHE A 160 -4.24 -21.15 4.23
N GLU A 161 -5.06 -22.20 4.10
CA GLU A 161 -4.61 -23.60 4.09
C GLU A 161 -3.90 -24.01 2.79
N GLN A 162 -3.97 -23.20 1.74
CA GLN A 162 -3.22 -23.40 0.50
C GLN A 162 -1.81 -22.80 0.56
N PHE A 163 -1.44 -22.10 1.64
CA PHE A 163 -0.10 -21.56 1.81
C PHE A 163 0.82 -22.55 2.52
N SER A 164 1.95 -22.83 1.88
CA SER A 164 3.12 -23.43 2.49
C SER A 164 4.21 -22.37 2.66
N THR A 165 4.88 -22.36 3.80
CA THR A 165 5.95 -21.40 4.09
C THR A 165 7.02 -22.03 4.98
N ARG A 166 8.25 -21.52 4.85
CA ARG A 166 9.35 -21.81 5.78
C ARG A 166 9.47 -20.79 6.93
N LEU A 167 8.65 -19.75 6.91
CA LEU A 167 8.66 -18.71 7.94
C LEU A 167 8.02 -19.23 9.23
N ARG A 168 8.57 -18.82 10.39
CA ARG A 168 8.20 -19.43 11.68
C ARG A 168 6.82 -19.04 12.19
N SER A 169 6.39 -17.82 11.87
CA SER A 169 5.10 -17.29 12.29
C SER A 169 4.17 -17.16 11.10
N ARG A 170 2.87 -17.41 11.30
CA ARG A 170 1.83 -17.16 10.31
C ARG A 170 0.50 -16.93 11.00
N GLY A 171 -0.39 -16.19 10.36
CA GLY A 171 -1.74 -15.98 10.85
C GLY A 171 -2.58 -15.20 9.86
N MET A 172 -3.83 -15.00 10.24
CA MET A 172 -4.81 -14.26 9.47
C MET A 172 -5.55 -13.34 10.43
N PHE A 173 -5.71 -12.09 10.02
CA PHE A 173 -6.51 -11.09 10.71
C PHE A 173 -7.65 -10.66 9.79
N GLN A 174 -8.85 -10.52 10.33
CA GLN A 174 -10.01 -9.99 9.62
C GLN A 174 -10.59 -8.86 10.46
N SER A 175 -10.58 -7.63 9.95
CA SER A 175 -11.35 -6.53 10.54
C SER A 175 -12.68 -6.35 9.80
N GLY A 176 -13.78 -6.32 10.54
CA GLY A 176 -15.12 -6.12 9.96
C GLY A 176 -15.85 -7.44 9.65
N LYS A 177 -17.03 -7.35 9.03
CA LYS A 177 -17.94 -8.49 8.82
C LYS A 177 -17.70 -9.28 7.52
N GLU A 178 -16.80 -8.86 6.62
CA GLU A 178 -16.62 -9.50 5.30
C GLU A 178 -15.15 -9.62 4.84
N ALA A 179 -14.93 -10.17 3.64
CA ALA A 179 -13.63 -10.45 3.03
C ALA A 179 -12.76 -9.21 2.75
N GLU A 180 -13.35 -8.01 2.76
CA GLU A 180 -12.71 -6.73 2.46
C GLU A 180 -11.65 -6.30 3.50
N GLY A 181 -11.74 -6.83 4.73
CA GLY A 181 -10.77 -6.57 5.79
C GLY A 181 -9.81 -7.72 6.07
N LYS A 182 -9.75 -8.75 5.21
CA LYS A 182 -8.85 -9.89 5.40
C LYS A 182 -7.42 -9.49 5.09
N THR A 183 -6.54 -9.65 6.07
CA THR A 183 -5.09 -9.57 5.94
C THR A 183 -4.50 -10.90 6.37
N ILE A 184 -3.83 -11.59 5.44
CA ILE A 184 -3.02 -12.76 5.75
C ILE A 184 -1.59 -12.28 6.00
N TYR A 185 -0.93 -12.83 7.01
CA TYR A 185 0.45 -12.48 7.31
C TYR A 185 1.33 -13.70 7.61
N PHE A 186 2.61 -13.56 7.28
CA PHE A 186 3.65 -14.58 7.50
C PHE A 186 4.95 -13.96 8.02
N GLY A 187 5.74 -14.75 8.72
CA GLY A 187 6.98 -14.33 9.38
C GLY A 187 6.77 -13.39 10.56
N SER A 188 7.88 -12.94 11.13
CA SER A 188 7.89 -11.90 12.14
C SER A 188 9.09 -10.98 11.97
N ARG A 189 8.89 -9.72 12.38
CA ARG A 189 9.94 -8.68 12.36
C ARG A 189 11.16 -9.06 13.21
N LYS A 190 10.95 -9.80 14.31
CA LYS A 190 11.99 -10.13 15.30
C LYS A 190 12.70 -11.45 14.99
N SER A 191 11.95 -12.53 14.75
CA SER A 191 12.53 -13.87 14.56
C SER A 191 13.07 -14.07 13.15
N ASP A 192 12.29 -13.71 12.14
CA ASP A 192 12.60 -14.02 10.75
C ASP A 192 13.32 -12.86 10.06
N GLY A 193 13.15 -11.64 10.57
CA GLY A 193 13.61 -10.41 9.91
C GLY A 193 12.87 -10.12 8.59
N LEU A 194 11.82 -10.89 8.31
CA LEU A 194 10.90 -10.75 7.18
C LEU A 194 9.48 -10.87 7.72
N PHE A 195 8.64 -9.91 7.37
CA PHE A 195 7.22 -9.91 7.64
C PHE A 195 6.46 -9.73 6.33
N VAL A 196 5.58 -10.66 5.99
CA VAL A 196 4.83 -10.66 4.74
C VAL A 196 3.37 -10.34 5.03
N ARG A 197 2.76 -9.50 4.21
CA ARG A 197 1.34 -9.16 4.26
C ARG A 197 0.69 -9.40 2.90
N LEU A 198 -0.49 -9.99 2.91
CA LEU A 198 -1.37 -10.10 1.76
C LEU A 198 -2.75 -9.58 2.17
N TYR A 199 -3.20 -8.49 1.55
CA TYR A 199 -4.43 -7.80 1.96
C TYR A 199 -5.12 -7.11 0.80
N VAL A 200 -6.39 -6.74 1.02
CA VAL A 200 -7.18 -5.98 0.05
C VAL A 200 -6.78 -4.51 0.10
N LYS A 201 -6.02 -4.07 -0.90
CA LYS A 201 -5.47 -2.72 -0.96
C LYS A 201 -6.51 -1.68 -1.34
N SER A 202 -7.46 -2.03 -2.22
CA SER A 202 -8.56 -1.13 -2.59
C SER A 202 -9.35 -0.66 -1.36
N ALA A 203 -9.69 -1.58 -0.44
CA ALA A 203 -10.34 -1.25 0.83
C ALA A 203 -9.45 -0.41 1.77
N GLU A 204 -8.13 -0.67 1.81
CA GLU A 204 -7.21 0.11 2.65
C GLU A 204 -7.09 1.57 2.19
N ILE A 205 -7.04 1.83 0.88
CA ILE A 205 -6.83 3.19 0.36
C ILE A 205 -8.05 4.09 0.54
N GLU A 206 -9.25 3.51 0.65
CA GLU A 206 -10.48 4.24 0.99
C GLU A 206 -10.41 4.81 2.41
N VAL A 207 -9.88 4.02 3.35
CA VAL A 207 -9.73 4.43 4.74
C VAL A 207 -8.54 5.38 4.92
N SER A 208 -7.40 5.07 4.29
CA SER A 208 -6.16 5.85 4.47
C SER A 208 -6.09 7.11 3.61
N GLY A 209 -6.98 7.27 2.64
CA GLY A 209 -7.04 8.42 1.75
C GLY A 209 -5.98 8.43 0.65
N LYS A 210 -5.31 7.29 0.41
CA LYS A 210 -4.30 7.12 -0.66
C LYS A 210 -4.96 6.91 -2.03
N THR A 211 -5.97 7.71 -2.34
CA THR A 211 -6.80 7.59 -3.55
C THR A 211 -6.05 7.88 -4.84
N TYR A 212 -4.84 8.46 -4.75
CA TYR A 212 -3.94 8.63 -5.90
C TYR A 212 -3.53 7.30 -6.55
N LEU A 213 -3.69 6.17 -5.86
CA LEU A 213 -3.40 4.84 -6.39
C LEU A 213 -4.46 4.33 -7.39
N ALA A 214 -5.73 4.75 -7.26
CA ALA A 214 -6.80 4.23 -8.13
C ALA A 214 -6.63 4.66 -9.61
N PRO A 215 -6.42 5.94 -9.94
CA PRO A 215 -6.11 6.34 -11.31
C PRO A 215 -4.84 5.66 -11.84
N ALA A 216 -3.87 5.43 -10.96
CA ALA A 216 -2.62 4.76 -11.28
C ALA A 216 -2.84 3.30 -11.70
N TRP A 217 -3.70 2.58 -10.98
CA TRP A 217 -4.09 1.23 -11.36
C TRP A 217 -4.91 1.18 -12.64
N GLN A 218 -5.80 2.15 -12.89
CA GLN A 218 -6.59 2.20 -14.13
C GLN A 218 -5.71 2.25 -15.39
N GLU A 219 -4.63 3.04 -15.36
CA GLU A 219 -3.64 3.07 -16.45
C GLU A 219 -2.91 1.74 -16.64
N ALA A 220 -2.75 0.97 -15.56
CA ALA A 220 -2.19 -0.36 -15.61
C ALA A 220 -3.22 -1.44 -15.99
N GLY A 221 -4.42 -1.05 -16.43
CA GLY A 221 -5.47 -1.94 -16.90
C GLY A 221 -6.49 -2.35 -15.84
N HIS A 222 -6.54 -1.66 -14.68
CA HIS A 222 -7.62 -1.85 -13.72
C HIS A 222 -8.93 -1.27 -14.25
N ASP A 223 -10.03 -2.00 -14.03
CA ASP A 223 -11.38 -1.65 -14.50
C ASP A 223 -12.12 -0.64 -13.61
N GLY A 224 -11.48 -0.14 -12.54
CA GLY A 224 -12.09 0.77 -11.57
C GLY A 224 -12.97 0.10 -10.50
N HIS A 225 -13.30 -1.19 -10.64
CA HIS A 225 -14.27 -1.87 -9.77
C HIS A 225 -13.70 -3.14 -9.10
N SER A 226 -12.82 -3.85 -9.80
CA SER A 226 -12.23 -5.10 -9.33
C SER A 226 -11.40 -4.90 -8.07
N ARG A 227 -11.39 -5.93 -7.22
CA ARG A 227 -10.64 -5.91 -5.97
C ARG A 227 -9.13 -5.91 -6.27
N VAL A 228 -8.42 -4.94 -5.70
CA VAL A 228 -6.95 -4.88 -5.77
C VAL A 228 -6.36 -5.47 -4.50
N TRP A 229 -5.54 -6.50 -4.66
CA TRP A 229 -4.75 -7.10 -3.58
C TRP A 229 -3.34 -6.53 -3.58
N ARG A 230 -2.76 -6.37 -2.39
CA ARG A 230 -1.33 -6.09 -2.23
C ARG A 230 -0.64 -7.24 -1.52
N LEU A 231 0.42 -7.75 -2.13
CA LEU A 231 1.43 -8.59 -1.49
C LEU A 231 2.64 -7.73 -1.13
N GLU A 232 3.03 -7.71 0.13
CA GLU A 232 4.09 -6.83 0.64
C GLU A 232 5.07 -7.61 1.52
N PHE A 233 6.36 -7.42 1.26
CA PHE A 233 7.47 -8.02 1.99
C PHE A 233 8.25 -6.94 2.74
N GLU A 234 8.07 -6.90 4.05
CA GLU A 234 8.78 -6.01 4.98
C GLU A 234 10.06 -6.68 5.47
N TYR A 235 11.21 -6.20 4.99
CA TYR A 235 12.53 -6.67 5.36
C TYR A 235 13.14 -5.81 6.45
N HIS A 236 13.78 -6.43 7.44
CA HIS A 236 14.54 -5.76 8.50
C HIS A 236 16.03 -6.03 8.36
N LYS A 237 16.86 -5.17 8.97
CA LYS A 237 18.33 -5.18 8.97
C LYS A 237 18.98 -6.56 8.75
N LYS A 238 18.69 -7.54 9.62
CA LYS A 238 19.34 -8.86 9.58
C LYS A 238 19.04 -9.60 8.27
N LYS A 239 17.81 -9.51 7.79
CA LYS A 239 17.41 -10.17 6.55
C LYS A 239 17.92 -9.43 5.32
N ILE A 240 18.00 -8.10 5.38
CA ILE A 240 18.62 -7.29 4.32
C ILE A 240 20.11 -7.66 4.18
N GLU A 241 20.84 -7.78 5.29
CA GLU A 241 22.24 -8.25 5.29
C GLU A 241 22.38 -9.65 4.67
N GLU A 242 21.44 -10.56 4.97
CA GLU A 242 21.45 -11.92 4.42
C GLU A 242 21.19 -11.96 2.90
N VAL A 243 20.21 -11.20 2.42
CA VAL A 243 19.77 -11.23 1.00
C VAL A 243 20.67 -10.37 0.12
N CYS A 244 21.00 -9.15 0.56
CA CYS A 244 21.73 -8.16 -0.23
C CYS A 244 23.23 -8.13 0.07
N ARG A 245 23.71 -8.84 1.11
CA ARG A 245 25.11 -8.87 1.59
C ARG A 245 25.66 -7.54 2.15
N GLN A 246 24.96 -6.44 1.92
CA GLN A 246 25.31 -5.07 2.34
C GLN A 246 24.05 -4.27 2.69
N ARG A 247 24.22 -3.13 3.36
CA ARG A 247 23.12 -2.29 3.86
C ARG A 247 23.24 -0.81 3.53
N GLU A 248 24.36 -0.40 3.01
CA GLU A 248 24.61 0.94 2.50
C GLU A 248 23.52 1.29 1.49
N LEU A 249 23.09 2.54 1.39
CA LEU A 249 21.96 2.87 0.51
C LEU A 249 22.29 2.56 -0.96
N ILE A 250 23.56 2.71 -1.34
CA ILE A 250 24.08 2.28 -2.65
C ILE A 250 23.94 0.77 -2.87
N ALA A 251 23.83 -0.02 -1.80
CA ALA A 251 23.61 -1.46 -1.88
C ALA A 251 22.18 -1.85 -2.27
N VAL A 252 21.25 -0.89 -2.24
CA VAL A 252 19.86 -1.12 -2.65
C VAL A 252 19.68 -0.56 -4.07
N GLU A 253 20.44 -1.13 -5.00
CA GLU A 253 20.22 -0.94 -6.44
C GLU A 253 18.97 -1.69 -6.91
N VAL A 254 18.51 -1.46 -8.14
CA VAL A 254 17.40 -2.21 -8.75
C VAL A 254 17.59 -3.72 -8.60
N ASN A 255 18.82 -4.21 -8.79
CA ASN A 255 19.16 -5.63 -8.59
C ASN A 255 18.91 -6.12 -7.16
N ALA A 256 19.12 -5.27 -6.16
CA ALA A 256 18.85 -5.61 -4.77
C ALA A 256 17.35 -5.67 -4.47
N LEU A 257 16.55 -4.77 -5.06
CA LEU A 257 15.09 -4.83 -4.96
C LEU A 257 14.53 -6.10 -5.62
N GLU A 258 15.08 -6.50 -6.77
CA GLU A 258 14.74 -7.75 -7.44
C GLU A 258 15.13 -8.98 -6.60
N ASN A 259 16.31 -8.97 -5.97
CA ASN A 259 16.74 -10.02 -5.04
C ASN A 259 15.82 -10.14 -3.82
N LEU A 260 15.41 -9.00 -3.25
CA LEU A 260 14.44 -8.96 -2.16
C LEU A 260 13.07 -9.46 -2.61
N TRP A 261 12.59 -9.07 -3.79
CA TRP A 261 11.34 -9.60 -4.32
C TRP A 261 11.41 -11.12 -4.51
N SER A 262 12.44 -11.60 -5.21
CA SER A 262 12.68 -13.02 -5.50
C SER A 262 12.79 -13.86 -4.22
N TYR A 263 13.52 -13.38 -3.22
CA TYR A 263 13.62 -14.07 -1.93
C TYR A 263 12.26 -14.14 -1.23
N GLY A 264 11.50 -13.03 -1.26
CA GLY A 264 10.22 -12.90 -0.56
C GLY A 264 9.17 -13.82 -1.17
N ILE A 265 9.01 -13.77 -2.49
CA ILE A 265 8.03 -14.60 -3.19
C ILE A 265 8.38 -16.09 -3.08
N ALA A 266 9.66 -16.45 -3.05
CA ALA A 266 10.11 -17.82 -2.85
C ALA A 266 9.96 -18.32 -1.38
N ALA A 267 9.81 -17.44 -0.40
CA ALA A 267 9.57 -17.81 1.00
C ALA A 267 8.16 -18.36 1.25
N LEU A 268 7.26 -18.21 0.27
CA LEU A 268 5.86 -18.58 0.31
C LEU A 268 5.48 -19.37 -0.95
N LYS A 269 4.62 -20.35 -0.78
CA LYS A 269 4.07 -21.16 -1.87
C LYS A 269 2.56 -21.23 -1.72
N TYR A 270 1.83 -20.63 -2.66
CA TYR A 270 0.38 -20.74 -2.76
C TYR A 270 0.01 -21.74 -3.85
N VAL A 271 -0.79 -22.75 -3.53
CA VAL A 271 -1.06 -23.91 -4.41
C VAL A 271 -2.52 -23.99 -4.84
N LYS A 272 -2.78 -24.66 -5.99
CA LYS A 272 -4.13 -24.76 -6.59
C LYS A 272 -5.20 -25.36 -5.66
N SER A 273 -4.84 -26.30 -4.79
CA SER A 273 -5.82 -26.97 -3.91
C SER A 273 -5.17 -27.30 -2.57
N PRO A 274 -5.89 -27.18 -1.45
CA PRO A 274 -5.40 -27.62 -0.14
C PRO A 274 -5.12 -29.13 -0.20
N ALA A 275 -4.14 -29.60 0.58
CA ALA A 275 -3.80 -31.01 0.60
C ALA A 275 -4.84 -31.78 1.44
N SER A 276 -5.61 -32.67 0.82
CA SER A 276 -6.46 -33.62 1.56
C SER A 276 -5.64 -34.51 2.50
N ASN A 277 -4.48 -35.01 2.05
CA ASN A 277 -3.64 -35.97 2.79
C ASN A 277 -2.14 -35.57 2.86
N GLY A 278 -1.85 -34.32 3.26
CA GLY A 278 -0.63 -34.07 4.05
C GLY A 278 0.67 -33.59 3.41
N ASN A 279 0.73 -33.18 2.13
CA ASN A 279 1.94 -32.48 1.64
C ASN A 279 1.66 -31.45 0.52
N LEU A 280 1.78 -30.15 0.87
CA LEU A 280 1.64 -29.03 -0.06
C LEU A 280 2.86 -28.85 -0.98
N SER A 281 4.04 -29.38 -0.61
CA SER A 281 5.29 -29.14 -1.36
C SER A 281 5.25 -29.68 -2.79
N LYS A 282 4.54 -30.79 -3.02
CA LYS A 282 4.40 -31.43 -4.35
C LYS A 282 3.28 -30.85 -5.20
N ARG A 283 2.47 -29.93 -4.65
CA ARG A 283 1.34 -29.35 -5.38
C ARG A 283 1.81 -28.28 -6.36
N PRO A 284 1.18 -28.14 -7.53
CA PRO A 284 1.48 -27.08 -8.47
C PRO A 284 1.13 -25.71 -7.87
N LEU A 285 1.90 -24.68 -8.25
CA LEU A 285 1.59 -23.31 -7.88
C LEU A 285 0.23 -22.90 -8.44
N HIS A 286 -0.50 -22.11 -7.68
CA HIS A 286 -1.67 -21.41 -8.18
C HIS A 286 -1.24 -20.45 -9.31
N PRO A 287 -2.01 -20.30 -10.40
CA PRO A 287 -1.67 -19.41 -11.51
C PRO A 287 -1.30 -17.98 -11.08
N ILE A 288 -2.06 -17.40 -10.14
CA ILE A 288 -1.74 -16.09 -9.53
C ILE A 288 -0.33 -16.05 -8.93
N TRP A 289 0.07 -17.10 -8.22
CA TRP A 289 1.36 -17.16 -7.55
C TRP A 289 2.50 -17.33 -8.56
N LYS A 290 2.25 -18.11 -9.62
CA LYS A 290 3.18 -18.23 -10.74
C LYS A 290 3.38 -16.88 -11.44
N CYS A 291 2.30 -16.15 -11.72
CA CYS A 291 2.38 -14.80 -12.30
C CYS A 291 3.19 -13.83 -11.43
N LEU A 292 2.98 -13.83 -10.11
CA LEU A 292 3.76 -13.00 -9.17
C LEU A 292 5.23 -13.40 -9.10
N HIS A 293 5.53 -14.70 -9.23
CA HIS A 293 6.89 -15.24 -9.25
C HIS A 293 7.63 -14.88 -10.55
N ASP A 294 6.96 -14.97 -11.70
CA ASP A 294 7.56 -14.77 -13.03
C ASP A 294 7.62 -13.28 -13.44
N SER A 295 6.98 -12.39 -12.70
CA SER A 295 6.94 -10.97 -13.03
C SER A 295 8.21 -10.23 -12.62
N LEU A 296 8.78 -9.49 -13.58
CA LEU A 296 9.94 -8.64 -13.37
C LEU A 296 9.66 -7.54 -12.33
N PHE A 297 10.70 -7.14 -11.59
CA PHE A 297 10.60 -6.01 -10.68
C PHE A 297 10.79 -4.72 -11.47
N LYS A 298 9.70 -4.14 -11.96
CA LYS A 298 9.67 -2.82 -12.57
C LYS A 298 8.98 -1.86 -11.62
N GLU A 299 9.72 -0.85 -11.15
CA GLU A 299 9.16 0.14 -10.24
C GLU A 299 8.11 0.99 -10.96
N TYR A 300 6.96 1.13 -10.31
CA TYR A 300 5.85 1.95 -10.75
C TYR A 300 6.03 3.42 -10.27
N SER A 301 5.54 4.38 -11.06
CA SER A 301 5.61 5.80 -10.70
C SER A 301 4.39 6.59 -11.18
N ILE A 302 3.94 7.56 -10.38
CA ILE A 302 2.88 8.52 -10.65
C ILE A 302 3.42 9.94 -10.82
N THR A 303 2.72 10.76 -11.60
CA THR A 303 3.09 12.17 -11.76
C THR A 303 2.59 13.03 -10.60
N ARG A 304 3.31 14.12 -10.28
CA ARG A 304 2.94 15.06 -9.20
C ARG A 304 1.57 15.73 -9.41
N LYS A 305 1.26 16.15 -10.64
CA LYS A 305 -0.03 16.76 -10.98
C LYS A 305 -1.19 15.83 -10.63
N ARG A 306 -1.00 14.52 -10.88
CA ARG A 306 -1.99 13.49 -10.58
C ARG A 306 -2.23 13.31 -9.09
N TYR A 307 -1.15 13.22 -8.31
CA TYR A 307 -1.26 13.15 -6.86
C TYR A 307 -2.06 14.33 -6.29
N GLN A 308 -1.79 15.56 -6.76
CA GLN A 308 -2.50 16.76 -6.31
C GLN A 308 -3.99 16.68 -6.65
N ARG A 309 -4.35 16.31 -7.89
CA ARG A 309 -5.76 16.13 -8.30
C ARG A 309 -6.48 15.09 -7.44
N ALA A 310 -5.91 13.90 -7.29
CA ALA A 310 -6.52 12.83 -6.49
C ALA A 310 -6.68 13.21 -5.01
N THR A 311 -5.67 13.88 -4.44
CA THR A 311 -5.71 14.34 -3.04
C THR A 311 -6.78 15.42 -2.83
N THR A 312 -6.88 16.38 -3.74
CA THR A 312 -7.92 17.43 -3.69
C THR A 312 -9.31 16.82 -3.81
N ALA A 313 -9.53 15.91 -4.76
CA ALA A 313 -10.80 15.22 -4.95
C ALA A 313 -11.19 14.39 -3.71
N TRP A 314 -10.23 13.74 -3.04
CA TRP A 314 -10.49 13.03 -1.79
C TRP A 314 -10.89 13.96 -0.65
N TRP A 315 -10.19 15.09 -0.48
CA TRP A 315 -10.56 16.08 0.55
C TRP A 315 -11.94 16.65 0.30
N GLN A 316 -12.27 16.98 -0.95
CA GLN A 316 -13.61 17.43 -1.33
C GLN A 316 -14.67 16.39 -0.98
N ARG A 317 -14.46 15.11 -1.33
CA ARG A 317 -15.37 14.00 -0.94
C ARG A 317 -15.54 13.88 0.58
N ARG A 318 -14.44 13.99 1.33
CA ARG A 318 -14.46 13.88 2.79
C ARG A 318 -15.19 15.05 3.45
N ILE A 319 -14.90 16.28 3.03
CA ILE A 319 -15.57 17.48 3.51
C ILE A 319 -17.07 17.41 3.19
N ARG A 320 -17.43 17.03 1.95
CA ARG A 320 -18.82 16.81 1.54
C ARG A 320 -19.51 15.79 2.45
N LYS A 321 -18.92 14.62 2.69
CA LYS A 321 -19.50 13.59 3.58
C LYS A 321 -19.71 14.11 4.99
N SER A 322 -18.71 14.78 5.57
CA SER A 322 -18.83 15.38 6.90
C SER A 322 -19.90 16.46 6.96
N MET A 323 -20.01 17.29 5.92
CA MET A 323 -21.02 18.32 5.80
C MET A 323 -22.43 17.73 5.70
N ILE A 324 -22.64 16.72 4.83
CA ILE A 324 -23.93 16.05 4.67
C ILE A 324 -24.34 15.36 5.97
N ALA A 325 -23.41 14.65 6.62
CA ALA A 325 -23.68 14.01 7.90
C ALA A 325 -24.06 15.04 8.97
N TRP A 326 -23.30 16.14 9.07
CA TRP A 326 -23.63 17.24 9.99
C TRP A 326 -25.00 17.84 9.69
N LEU A 327 -25.30 18.18 8.43
CA LEU A 327 -26.60 18.72 8.03
C LEU A 327 -27.76 17.76 8.34
N ALA A 328 -27.57 16.45 8.15
CA ALA A 328 -28.55 15.42 8.48
C ALA A 328 -28.83 15.29 9.99
N THR A 329 -27.89 15.72 10.85
CA THR A 329 -28.16 15.85 12.31
C THR A 329 -28.97 17.09 12.67
N GLN A 330 -28.90 18.14 11.85
CA GLN A 330 -29.53 19.44 12.14
C GLN A 330 -30.93 19.58 11.52
N LYS A 331 -31.20 18.90 10.40
CA LYS A 331 -32.41 19.08 9.59
C LYS A 331 -33.27 17.83 9.53
N SER A 332 -34.59 18.03 9.44
CA SER A 332 -35.56 16.94 9.47
C SER A 332 -35.88 16.36 8.09
N VAL A 333 -35.77 17.19 7.05
CA VAL A 333 -36.01 16.81 5.65
C VAL A 333 -35.01 17.54 4.72
N TYR A 334 -34.83 17.04 3.51
CA TYR A 334 -33.84 17.56 2.55
C TYR A 334 -34.17 18.99 2.10
N GLU A 335 -35.45 19.31 1.99
CA GLU A 335 -35.98 20.60 1.54
C GLU A 335 -35.65 21.74 2.52
N GLU A 336 -35.28 21.41 3.77
CA GLU A 336 -34.84 22.39 4.77
C GLU A 336 -33.34 22.74 4.67
N LEU A 337 -32.60 22.12 3.76
CA LEU A 337 -31.18 22.40 3.58
C LEU A 337 -30.98 23.79 2.97
N PRO A 338 -30.00 24.58 3.46
CA PRO A 338 -29.64 25.82 2.81
C PRO A 338 -29.22 25.58 1.35
N VAL A 339 -29.88 26.26 0.41
CA VAL A 339 -29.66 26.12 -1.05
C VAL A 339 -28.18 26.28 -1.41
N GLN A 340 -27.48 27.19 -0.72
CA GLN A 340 -26.04 27.37 -0.90
C GLN A 340 -25.26 26.08 -0.64
N TYR A 341 -25.55 25.33 0.42
CA TYR A 341 -24.84 24.07 0.71
C TYR A 341 -25.23 22.94 -0.25
N VAL A 342 -26.50 22.88 -0.65
CA VAL A 342 -26.96 21.93 -1.66
C VAL A 342 -26.18 22.12 -2.96
N ARG A 343 -26.02 23.38 -3.40
CA ARG A 343 -25.25 23.73 -4.60
C ARG A 343 -23.75 23.51 -4.41
N ASP A 344 -23.15 24.10 -3.39
CA ASP A 344 -21.70 24.15 -3.21
C ASP A 344 -21.10 22.76 -2.90
N PHE A 345 -21.88 21.85 -2.30
CA PHE A 345 -21.49 20.47 -2.02
C PHE A 345 -22.22 19.42 -2.86
N GLN A 346 -23.03 19.84 -3.83
CA GLN A 346 -23.80 18.96 -4.73
C GLN A 346 -24.56 17.85 -3.96
N ILE A 347 -25.25 18.23 -2.88
CA ILE A 347 -25.92 17.26 -2.00
C ILE A 347 -27.20 16.79 -2.67
N THR A 348 -27.35 15.49 -2.92
CA THR A 348 -28.60 14.93 -3.46
C THR A 348 -29.59 14.51 -2.36
N PRO A 349 -30.89 14.40 -2.65
CA PRO A 349 -31.87 13.84 -1.70
C PRO A 349 -31.47 12.44 -1.21
N THR A 350 -30.92 11.61 -2.11
CA THR A 350 -30.44 10.26 -1.81
C THR A 350 -29.26 10.27 -0.83
N ASP A 351 -28.30 11.18 -1.01
CA ASP A 351 -27.16 11.31 -0.10
C ASP A 351 -27.61 11.70 1.30
N PHE A 352 -28.53 12.66 1.40
CA PHE A 352 -29.08 13.13 2.67
C PHE A 352 -29.86 12.02 3.39
N ALA A 353 -30.70 11.27 2.66
CA ALA A 353 -31.45 10.14 3.22
C ALA A 353 -30.52 9.03 3.74
N LYS A 354 -29.46 8.68 2.99
CA LYS A 354 -28.45 7.71 3.43
C LYS A 354 -27.75 8.17 4.72
N ALA A 355 -27.34 9.44 4.76
CA ALA A 355 -26.68 10.04 5.92
C ALA A 355 -27.56 9.97 7.18
N ARG A 356 -28.85 10.33 7.02
CA ARG A 356 -29.84 10.32 8.10
C ARG A 356 -30.10 8.92 8.65
N ASN A 357 -30.13 7.92 7.76
CA ASN A 357 -30.37 6.53 8.13
C ASN A 357 -29.10 5.78 8.59
N GLY A 358 -27.98 6.49 8.75
CA GLY A 358 -26.69 5.88 9.14
C GLY A 358 -26.14 4.89 8.11
N GLN A 359 -26.59 4.97 6.85
CA GLN A 359 -26.15 4.07 5.79
C GLN A 359 -24.82 4.53 5.19
N PRO A 360 -23.94 3.61 4.79
CA PRO A 360 -22.70 3.96 4.09
C PRO A 360 -22.98 4.62 2.73
N PHE A 361 -22.14 5.57 2.36
CA PHE A 361 -22.17 6.23 1.05
C PHE A 361 -21.36 5.38 0.05
N ALA A 362 -21.93 5.11 -1.12
CA ALA A 362 -21.19 4.61 -2.28
C ALA A 362 -20.90 5.80 -3.21
N PHE A 363 -19.64 6.03 -3.57
CA PHE A 363 -19.21 7.11 -4.46
C PHE A 363 -19.09 6.59 -5.90
N ALA A 364 -20.20 6.17 -6.49
CA ALA A 364 -20.25 6.03 -7.94
C ALA A 364 -20.54 7.43 -8.55
N ASP A 365 -19.97 7.71 -9.72
CA ASP A 365 -20.46 8.73 -10.68
C ASP A 365 -19.88 10.17 -10.65
N TRP A 366 -18.63 10.41 -10.22
CA TRP A 366 -17.97 11.73 -10.44
C TRP A 366 -16.87 11.72 -11.52
N GLU A 367 -16.28 10.56 -11.84
CA GLU A 367 -15.21 10.48 -12.87
C GLU A 367 -15.74 10.64 -14.30
N ALA A 368 -17.06 10.49 -14.53
CA ALA A 368 -17.67 10.56 -15.85
C ALA A 368 -17.85 11.99 -16.40
N GLU A 369 -17.88 13.02 -15.55
CA GLU A 369 -18.02 14.41 -16.01
C GLU A 369 -16.66 15.11 -16.25
N ASP A 370 -15.61 14.74 -15.50
CA ASP A 370 -14.26 15.29 -15.66
C ASP A 370 -13.49 14.67 -16.84
N SER A 371 -13.77 13.40 -17.21
CA SER A 371 -13.18 12.78 -18.41
C SER A 371 -13.60 13.51 -19.70
N ILE A 372 -14.85 14.01 -19.75
CA ILE A 372 -15.40 14.78 -20.87
C ILE A 372 -14.75 16.17 -21.00
N GLN A 373 -14.31 16.78 -19.89
CA GLN A 373 -13.55 18.04 -19.95
C GLN A 373 -12.09 17.82 -20.37
N THR A 374 -11.51 16.68 -20.02
CA THR A 374 -10.10 16.39 -20.33
C THR A 374 -9.89 16.10 -21.81
N GLU A 375 -10.81 15.38 -22.48
CA GLU A 375 -10.74 15.13 -23.93
C GLU A 375 -10.79 16.44 -24.74
N ARG A 376 -11.60 17.41 -24.29
CA ARG A 376 -11.73 18.73 -24.96
C ARG A 376 -10.53 19.66 -24.79
N GLU A 377 -9.65 19.41 -23.81
CA GLU A 377 -8.41 20.18 -23.61
C GLU A 377 -7.20 19.56 -24.31
N THR A 378 -7.23 18.27 -24.65
CA THR A 378 -6.21 17.63 -25.50
C THR A 378 -6.47 17.78 -27.00
N GLU A 379 -7.69 18.15 -27.40
CA GLU A 379 -8.06 18.46 -28.79
C GLU A 379 -7.90 19.96 -29.16
N ARG A 380 -7.31 20.77 -28.27
CA ARG A 380 -6.92 22.17 -28.51
C ARG A 380 -5.43 22.37 -28.27
#